data_AF-A0A251WA48-F1
#
_entry.id   AF-A0A251WA48-F1
#
_cell.length_a   1.000
_cell.length_b   1.000
_cell.length_c   1.000
_cell.angle_alpha   90.00
_cell.angle_beta   90.00
_cell.angle_gamma   90.00
#
_symmetry.space_group_name_H-M   'P 1'
#
loop_
_entity.id
_entity.type
_entity.pdbx_description
1 polymer ?
#
loop_
_entity_poly.entity_id
_entity_poly.type
_entity_poly.pdbx_seq_one_letter_code
_entity_poly.pdbx_strand_id
1 'polypeptide(L)'
;MDPITTAIVAALASLSKDIIKDSYSALKAGLKKKLGDNSDLIDAVDQLEKKPNSEARKATLQEEVKTAQVSSDPDILKLVQNLLDKISEQPGGKEIISQTQTNTVSNVNVGGNFEFKPIQEGKTH
;
A
#
# COMPACT_ATOMS: atom_id res chain seq x y z
N MET A 1 -7.45 -0.65 1.96
CA MET A 1 -6.30 0.15 1.50
C MET A 1 -6.80 1.40 0.75
N ASP A 2 -6.12 2.55 0.86
CA ASP A 2 -6.45 3.79 0.11
C ASP A 2 -6.14 3.63 -1.40
N PRO A 3 -6.81 4.37 -2.31
CA PRO A 3 -6.59 4.30 -3.76
C PRO A 3 -5.16 4.57 -4.22
N ILE A 4 -4.43 5.50 -3.59
CA ILE A 4 -3.03 5.82 -3.93
C ILE A 4 -2.14 4.62 -3.61
N THR A 5 -2.25 4.10 -2.39
CA THR A 5 -1.49 2.92 -1.97
C THR A 5 -1.83 1.71 -2.86
N THR A 6 -3.12 1.54 -3.19
CA THR A 6 -3.60 0.47 -4.08
C THR A 6 -2.98 0.58 -5.47
N ALA A 7 -2.98 1.78 -6.06
CA ALA A 7 -2.44 2.00 -7.39
C ALA A 7 -0.93 1.74 -7.46
N ILE A 8 -0.17 2.18 -6.44
CA ILE A 8 1.26 1.92 -6.36
C ILE A 8 1.53 0.42 -6.23
N VAL A 9 0.90 -0.28 -5.28
CA VAL A 9 1.13 -1.71 -5.08
C VAL A 9 0.74 -2.54 -6.31
N ALA A 10 -0.42 -2.25 -6.91
CA ALA A 10 -0.89 -2.94 -8.12
C ALA A 10 0.03 -2.66 -9.33
N ALA A 11 0.53 -1.42 -9.46
CA ALA A 11 1.48 -1.07 -10.51
C ALA A 11 2.78 -1.84 -10.34
N LEU A 12 3.33 -1.94 -9.13
CA LEU A 12 4.55 -2.69 -8.83
C LEU A 12 4.42 -4.18 -9.19
N ALA A 13 3.24 -4.77 -8.97
CA ALA A 13 2.95 -6.15 -9.41
C ALA A 13 2.85 -6.30 -10.94
N SER A 14 2.70 -5.19 -11.67
CA SER A 14 2.42 -5.14 -13.11
C SER A 14 3.46 -4.34 -13.93
N LEU A 15 4.63 -4.01 -13.34
CA LEU A 15 5.65 -3.13 -13.95
C LEU A 15 6.29 -3.68 -15.23
N SER A 16 6.05 -4.95 -15.57
CA SER A 16 6.53 -5.57 -16.80
C SER A 16 5.94 -4.96 -18.09
N LYS A 17 5.02 -4.00 -17.97
CA LYS A 17 4.33 -3.36 -19.11
C LYS A 17 4.68 -1.89 -19.19
N ASP A 18 5.21 -1.45 -20.32
CA ASP A 18 5.66 -0.07 -20.53
C ASP A 18 4.56 0.97 -20.26
N ILE A 19 3.30 0.67 -20.63
CA ILE A 19 2.17 1.56 -20.40
C ILE A 19 1.89 1.79 -18.90
N ILE A 20 2.16 0.79 -18.06
CA ILE A 20 2.04 0.89 -16.60
C ILE A 20 3.24 1.64 -16.04
N LYS A 21 4.44 1.36 -16.54
CA LYS A 21 5.68 2.02 -16.10
C LYS A 21 5.65 3.52 -16.33
N ASP A 22 5.15 3.97 -17.49
CA ASP A 22 5.00 5.40 -17.81
C ASP A 22 4.03 6.10 -16.84
N SER A 23 2.84 5.52 -16.64
CA SER A 23 1.83 6.12 -15.77
C SER A 23 2.19 6.05 -14.29
N TYR A 24 2.89 5.00 -13.88
CA TYR A 24 3.48 4.91 -12.54
C TYR A 24 4.55 5.99 -12.33
N SER A 25 5.42 6.21 -13.31
CA SER A 25 6.43 7.28 -13.25
C SER A 25 5.79 8.66 -13.18
N ALA A 26 4.70 8.89 -13.92
CA ALA A 26 3.92 10.12 -13.86
C ALA A 26 3.30 10.34 -12.47
N LEU A 27 2.75 9.30 -11.84
CA LEU A 27 2.24 9.36 -10.46
C LEU A 27 3.37 9.70 -9.47
N LYS A 28 4.50 8.99 -9.53
CA LYS A 28 5.65 9.26 -8.64
C LYS A 28 6.17 10.69 -8.81
N ALA A 29 6.26 11.18 -10.05
CA ALA A 29 6.66 12.56 -10.34
C ALA A 29 5.64 13.58 -9.82
N GLY A 30 4.35 13.30 -9.92
CA GLY A 30 3.28 14.13 -9.34
C GLY A 30 3.41 14.24 -7.81
N LEU A 31 3.60 13.10 -7.14
CA LEU A 31 3.82 13.06 -5.69
C LEU A 31 5.08 13.84 -5.28
N LYS A 32 6.20 13.67 -6.02
CA LYS A 32 7.45 14.43 -5.78
C LYS A 32 7.26 15.92 -5.96
N LYS A 33 6.53 16.34 -7.01
CA LYS A 33 6.24 17.76 -7.25
C LYS A 33 5.39 18.36 -6.13
N LYS A 34 4.49 17.57 -5.54
CA LYS A 34 3.58 18.03 -4.49
C LYS A 34 4.25 18.09 -3.11
N LEU A 35 5.01 17.06 -2.76
CA LEU A 35 5.56 16.86 -1.41
C LEU A 35 7.06 17.17 -1.30
N GLY A 36 7.75 17.27 -2.44
CA GLY A 36 9.20 17.32 -2.51
C GLY A 36 9.83 15.92 -2.60
N ASP A 37 11.01 15.86 -3.22
CA ASP A 37 11.77 14.62 -3.42
C ASP A 37 12.24 13.94 -2.13
N ASN A 38 12.33 14.68 -1.02
CA ASN A 38 12.81 14.20 0.28
C ASN A 38 11.68 13.94 1.29
N SER A 39 10.43 13.84 0.83
CA SER A 39 9.30 13.54 1.72
C SER A 39 9.26 12.06 2.10
N ASP A 40 8.77 11.77 3.31
CA ASP A 40 8.63 10.41 3.83
C ASP A 40 7.77 9.52 2.91
N LEU A 41 6.74 10.08 2.27
CA LEU A 41 5.96 9.37 1.27
C LEU A 41 6.80 8.92 0.06
N ILE A 42 7.69 9.78 -0.43
CA ILE A 42 8.55 9.44 -1.57
C ILE A 42 9.59 8.39 -1.19
N ASP A 43 10.15 8.45 0.02
CA ASP A 43 11.01 7.37 0.53
C ASP A 43 10.24 6.06 0.65
N ALA A 44 9.03 6.08 1.21
CA ALA A 44 8.20 4.88 1.34
C ALA A 44 7.89 4.23 -0.02
N VAL A 45 7.64 5.03 -1.06
CA VAL A 45 7.50 4.54 -2.44
C VAL A 45 8.79 3.88 -2.92
N ASP A 46 9.94 4.53 -2.75
CA ASP A 46 11.25 4.04 -3.19
C ASP A 46 11.68 2.75 -2.46
N GLN A 47 11.38 2.67 -1.16
CA GLN A 47 11.56 1.45 -0.39
C GLN A 47 10.63 0.35 -0.91
N LEU A 48 9.36 0.62 -1.16
CA LEU A 48 8.44 -0.40 -1.65
C LEU A 48 8.86 -0.92 -3.04
N GLU A 49 9.34 -0.06 -3.95
CA GLU A 49 9.90 -0.46 -5.25
C GLU A 49 11.01 -1.50 -5.14
N LYS A 50 11.89 -1.36 -4.14
CA LYS A 50 12.98 -2.31 -3.90
C LYS A 50 12.49 -3.67 -3.40
N LYS A 51 11.33 -3.72 -2.72
CA LYS A 51 10.73 -4.95 -2.18
C LYS A 51 9.20 -4.89 -2.28
N PRO A 52 8.61 -5.07 -3.48
CA PRO A 52 7.19 -4.85 -3.73
C PRO A 52 6.27 -5.83 -2.97
N ASN A 53 6.82 -6.99 -2.59
CA ASN A 53 6.11 -8.01 -1.82
C ASN A 53 6.20 -7.83 -0.30
N SER A 54 6.81 -6.74 0.19
CA SER A 54 6.98 -6.51 1.63
C SER A 54 5.72 -5.89 2.24
N GLU A 55 4.98 -6.67 3.02
CA GLU A 55 3.79 -6.20 3.75
C GLU A 55 4.12 -5.03 4.70
N ALA A 56 5.27 -5.07 5.36
CA ALA A 56 5.74 -3.96 6.20
C ALA A 56 5.89 -2.65 5.42
N ARG A 57 6.47 -2.69 4.22
CA ARG A 57 6.64 -1.48 3.37
C ARG A 57 5.31 -0.99 2.80
N LYS A 58 4.36 -1.89 2.51
CA LYS A 58 2.99 -1.51 2.11
C LYS A 58 2.27 -0.80 3.26
N ALA A 59 2.45 -1.26 4.50
CA ALA A 59 1.89 -0.62 5.68
C ALA A 59 2.48 0.78 5.89
N THR A 60 3.81 0.93 5.80
CA THR A 60 4.49 2.24 5.85
C THR A 60 3.97 3.18 4.76
N LEU A 61 3.88 2.72 3.51
CA LEU A 61 3.31 3.54 2.43
C LEU A 61 1.89 4.00 2.75
N GLN A 62 1.04 3.13 3.29
CA GLN A 62 -0.32 3.50 3.66
C GLN A 62 -0.37 4.56 4.77
N GLU A 63 0.54 4.47 5.75
CA GLU A 63 0.68 5.47 6.81
C GLU A 63 1.11 6.82 6.23
N GLU A 64 2.17 6.84 5.43
CA GLU A 64 2.70 8.07 4.82
C GLU A 64 1.71 8.74 3.86
N VAL A 65 0.91 7.97 3.11
CA VAL A 65 -0.15 8.53 2.27
C VAL A 65 -1.19 9.29 3.11
N LYS A 66 -1.57 8.75 4.27
CA LYS A 66 -2.51 9.41 5.18
C LYS A 66 -1.89 10.67 5.81
N THR A 67 -0.64 10.59 6.24
CA THR A 67 0.11 11.71 6.82
C THR A 67 0.29 12.86 5.83
N ALA A 68 0.63 12.55 4.58
CA ALA A 68 0.85 13.53 3.53
C ALA A 68 -0.45 14.17 2.99
N GLN A 69 -1.62 13.64 3.36
CA GLN A 69 -2.96 14.10 2.93
C GLN A 69 -3.12 14.26 1.41
N VAL A 70 -2.31 13.56 0.61
CA VAL A 70 -2.32 13.62 -0.86
C VAL A 70 -3.59 13.02 -1.47
N SER A 71 -4.35 12.24 -0.70
CA SER A 71 -5.66 11.70 -1.11
C SER A 71 -6.73 12.79 -1.33
N SER A 72 -6.45 14.04 -0.97
CA SER A 72 -7.35 15.19 -1.27
C SER A 72 -6.93 15.97 -2.51
N ASP A 73 -5.78 15.66 -3.12
CA ASP A 73 -5.27 16.41 -4.26
C ASP A 73 -5.87 15.88 -5.58
N PRO A 74 -6.62 16.70 -6.33
CA PRO A 74 -7.32 16.25 -7.53
C PRO A 74 -6.38 15.86 -8.67
N ASP A 75 -5.20 16.48 -8.77
CA ASP A 75 -4.20 16.13 -9.78
C ASP A 75 -3.57 14.78 -9.48
N ILE A 76 -3.24 14.51 -8.21
CA ILE A 76 -2.77 13.19 -7.77
C ILE A 76 -3.85 12.13 -7.98
N LEU A 77 -5.09 12.39 -7.56
CA LEU A 77 -6.19 11.45 -7.76
C LEU A 77 -6.41 11.13 -9.25
N LYS A 78 -6.26 12.11 -10.14
CA LYS A 78 -6.35 11.88 -11.59
C LYS A 78 -5.24 10.96 -12.10
N LEU A 79 -4.01 11.12 -11.61
CA LEU A 79 -2.89 10.24 -11.96
C LEU A 79 -3.09 8.81 -11.43
N VAL A 80 -3.62 8.69 -10.20
CA VAL A 80 -3.97 7.42 -9.56
C VAL A 80 -5.03 6.69 -10.36
N GLN A 81 -6.11 7.38 -10.74
CA GLN A 81 -7.18 6.80 -11.55
C GLN A 81 -6.67 6.35 -12.92
N ASN A 82 -5.85 7.17 -13.59
CA ASN A 82 -5.25 6.81 -14.87
C ASN A 82 -4.37 5.54 -14.76
N LEU A 83 -3.59 5.42 -13.69
CA LEU A 83 -2.78 4.23 -13.44
C LEU A 83 -3.64 2.99 -13.17
N LEU A 84 -4.68 3.10 -12.33
CA LEU A 84 -5.60 2.00 -12.04
C LEU A 84 -6.40 1.56 -13.27
N ASP A 85 -6.79 2.50 -14.13
CA ASP A 85 -7.47 2.21 -15.39
C ASP A 85 -6.55 1.41 -16.31
N LYS A 86 -5.32 1.89 -16.54
CA LYS A 86 -4.31 1.18 -17.35
C LYS A 86 -3.98 -0.20 -16.83
N ILE A 87 -3.94 -0.38 -15.51
CA ILE A 87 -3.79 -1.71 -14.90
C ILE A 87 -5.04 -2.53 -15.19
N SER A 88 -6.26 -2.00 -14.99
CA SER A 88 -7.53 -2.70 -15.22
C SER A 88 -7.75 -3.14 -16.67
N GLU A 89 -7.23 -2.39 -17.63
CA GLU A 89 -7.24 -2.73 -19.07
C GLU A 89 -6.34 -3.93 -19.41
N GLN A 90 -5.42 -4.29 -18.53
CA GLN A 90 -4.55 -5.44 -18.73
C GLN A 90 -5.24 -6.78 -18.47
N PRO A 91 -4.83 -7.85 -19.16
CA PRO A 91 -5.22 -9.20 -18.78
C PRO A 91 -4.78 -9.49 -17.33
N GLY A 92 -5.74 -9.87 -16.48
CA GLY A 92 -5.55 -10.11 -15.05
C GLY A 92 -5.48 -8.84 -14.17
N GLY A 93 -5.51 -7.64 -14.75
CA GLY A 93 -5.30 -6.39 -14.01
C GLY A 93 -6.36 -6.06 -12.96
N LYS A 94 -7.64 -6.33 -13.28
CA LYS A 94 -8.75 -6.17 -12.33
C LYS A 94 -8.60 -7.08 -11.11
N GLU A 95 -8.06 -8.28 -11.31
CA GLU A 95 -7.77 -9.23 -10.23
C GLU A 95 -6.62 -8.71 -9.36
N ILE A 96 -5.55 -8.19 -9.96
CA ILE A 96 -4.41 -7.59 -9.24
C ILE A 96 -4.89 -6.44 -8.33
N ILE A 97 -5.75 -5.56 -8.83
CA ILE A 97 -6.32 -4.45 -8.05
C ILE A 97 -7.19 -4.98 -6.91
N SER A 98 -8.05 -5.96 -7.17
CA SER A 98 -8.95 -6.55 -6.17
C SER A 98 -8.18 -7.30 -5.06
N GLN A 99 -7.15 -8.05 -5.43
CA GLN A 99 -6.25 -8.75 -4.49
C GLN A 99 -5.50 -7.76 -3.61
N THR A 100 -5.04 -6.64 -4.17
CA THR A 100 -4.35 -5.58 -3.42
C THR A 100 -5.25 -4.97 -2.35
N GLN A 101 -6.53 -4.76 -2.65
CA GLN A 101 -7.49 -4.24 -1.67
C GLN A 101 -7.80 -5.25 -0.56
N THR A 102 -7.93 -6.53 -0.92
CA THR A 102 -8.33 -7.63 0.00
C THR A 102 -7.19 -8.15 0.86
N ASN A 103 -5.93 -8.09 0.42
CA ASN A 103 -4.78 -8.54 1.23
C ASN A 103 -4.55 -7.71 2.50
N THR A 104 -5.18 -6.54 2.64
CA THR A 104 -5.06 -5.71 3.85
C THR A 104 -5.94 -6.14 5.03
N VAL A 105 -6.77 -7.19 4.92
CA VAL A 105 -7.67 -7.64 6.00
C VAL A 105 -7.34 -9.00 6.65
N SER A 106 -6.29 -9.72 6.25
CA SER A 106 -6.07 -11.08 6.78
C SER A 106 -5.17 -11.21 8.02
N ASN A 107 -4.57 -10.15 8.57
CA ASN A 107 -3.60 -10.31 9.68
C ASN A 107 -3.73 -9.32 10.85
N VAL A 108 -4.95 -8.93 11.21
CA VAL A 108 -5.23 -8.46 12.59
C VAL A 108 -6.36 -9.30 13.18
N ASN A 109 -6.16 -10.61 13.24
CA ASN A 109 -6.71 -11.37 14.35
C ASN A 109 -5.68 -11.30 15.48
N VAL A 110 -5.63 -10.14 16.17
CA VAL A 110 -5.16 -10.09 17.56
C VAL A 110 -6.36 -10.49 18.43
N GLY A 111 -6.95 -11.64 18.15
CA GLY A 111 -7.75 -12.38 19.10
C GLY A 111 -6.77 -12.98 20.08
N GLY A 112 -6.42 -12.19 21.10
CA GLY A 112 -5.57 -12.64 22.18
C GLY A 112 -6.14 -13.91 22.78
N ASN A 113 -5.43 -15.02 22.62
CA ASN A 113 -5.43 -16.07 23.61
C ASN A 113 -4.23 -15.86 24.54
N PHE A 114 -4.28 -14.76 25.30
CA PHE A 114 -3.52 -14.68 26.53
C PHE A 114 -4.29 -15.51 27.57
N GLU A 115 -4.12 -16.83 27.54
CA GLU A 115 -4.50 -17.68 28.67
C GLU A 115 -3.59 -17.31 29.85
N PHE A 116 -4.01 -16.31 30.64
CA PHE A 116 -3.53 -16.16 32.00
C PHE A 116 -4.04 -17.37 32.78
N LYS A 117 -3.20 -18.39 32.92
CA LYS A 117 -3.43 -19.42 33.92
C LYS A 117 -3.32 -18.75 35.29
N PRO A 118 -4.38 -18.70 36.10
CA PRO A 118 -4.24 -18.20 37.47
C PRO A 118 -3.27 -19.12 38.21
N ILE A 119 -2.25 -18.52 38.80
CA ILE A 119 -1.41 -19.17 39.80
C ILE A 119 -2.32 -19.69 40.92
N GLN A 120 -2.44 -21.01 41.04
CA GLN A 120 -3.08 -21.60 42.23
C GLN A 120 -2.01 -21.67 43.33
N GLU A 121 -1.98 -20.63 44.15
CA GLU A 121 -1.44 -20.73 45.51
C GLU A 121 -2.33 -21.67 46.34
N GLY A 122 -1.69 -22.62 47.05
CA GLY A 122 -2.17 -23.13 48.34
C GLY A 122 -3.17 -24.30 48.35
N LYS A 123 -2.65 -25.50 48.68
CA LYS A 123 -3.24 -26.42 49.68
C LYS A 123 -2.21 -27.52 50.00
N THR A 124 -1.48 -27.40 51.11
CA THR A 124 -1.70 -28.21 52.32
C THR A 124 -2.16 -29.64 52.02
N HIS A 125 -1.28 -30.61 52.29
CA HIS A 125 -1.55 -31.77 53.13
C HIS A 125 -0.21 -32.40 53.55
#